data_AF-A0A843S1V4-F1
#
_entry.id   AF-A0A843S1V4-F1
#
_cell.length_a   1.000
_cell.length_b   1.000
_cell.length_c   1.000
_cell.angle_alpha   90.00
_cell.angle_beta   90.00
_cell.angle_gamma   90.00
#
_symmetry.space_group_name_H-M   'P 1'
#
loop_
_entity.id
_entity.type
_entity.pdbx_description
1 polymer ?
#
loop_
_entity_poly.entity_id
_entity_poly.type
_entity_poly.pdbx_seq_one_letter_code
_entity_poly.pdbx_strand_id
1 'polypeptide(L)'
;MRDNRRSFLKRGGVAGITVAGVTILPACRSESGETSTPDERWQTDPKWQEVKYGAWRGPGVPIGAGPMDGVLLKDYAPRSSVVTDETFVPKASYPVVDVHVHHYPARAQGKSAEVTLAEWVKTQDEVGIQTSVVLTGATGSDFDRLLKMYLEPYPDRFQLYCGLEVTDIGKPDYPDRVVVELERCYRNGARGVGEITDKGYGLTRDSDLPPGERLHHDDPRLGGVWNMCAELNLPVNIHIADHLSAWEPPDVFQERTPVFQQFNQAGEDALSYEGLLAILPRLLEKHPKTTFIACHLANQGNDLARLGRLLHQYPNLNLDISARDYEIGRTPRAAATFLTKYADRVLFGTDMGMEKTMYQSWWRLLETADEYMVGRVWWPYYGLELSGTVLESLYVRNAKRILNWENV
;
A
#
# COMPACT_ATOMS: atom_id res chain seq x y z
N MET A 1 -28.55 -37.01 -37.32
CA MET A 1 -29.75 -36.19 -37.59
C MET A 1 -29.65 -34.99 -36.66
N ARG A 2 -29.23 -33.79 -37.11
CA ARG A 2 -30.02 -32.74 -37.81
C ARG A 2 -31.34 -32.50 -37.05
N ASP A 3 -31.72 -31.31 -36.56
CA ASP A 3 -31.47 -29.91 -36.92
C ASP A 3 -31.73 -29.02 -35.66
N ASN A 4 -30.97 -27.97 -35.34
CA ASN A 4 -30.87 -26.65 -35.96
C ASN A 4 -32.16 -25.80 -35.84
N ARG A 5 -32.20 -24.79 -34.97
CA ARG A 5 -33.01 -23.57 -35.15
C ARG A 5 -32.29 -22.32 -34.69
N ARG A 6 -31.91 -21.53 -35.69
CA ARG A 6 -31.41 -20.16 -35.64
C ARG A 6 -32.53 -19.15 -35.31
N SER A 7 -32.14 -18.11 -34.57
CA SER A 7 -32.50 -16.66 -34.65
C SER A 7 -33.76 -16.21 -35.40
N PHE A 8 -34.50 -15.23 -34.86
CA PHE A 8 -34.53 -13.82 -35.36
C PHE A 8 -35.47 -12.89 -34.53
N LEU A 9 -34.87 -11.85 -33.92
CA LEU A 9 -35.27 -10.43 -33.80
C LEU A 9 -36.71 -9.97 -34.19
N LYS A 10 -37.42 -9.22 -33.31
CA LYS A 10 -37.50 -7.72 -33.25
C LYS A 10 -38.67 -7.18 -32.39
N ARG A 11 -38.33 -6.18 -31.56
CA ARG A 11 -39.03 -4.92 -31.19
C ARG A 11 -40.44 -4.91 -30.56
N GLY A 12 -40.52 -4.19 -29.43
CA GLY A 12 -41.49 -3.11 -29.22
C GLY A 12 -42.12 -3.04 -27.82
N GLY A 13 -41.95 -1.91 -27.11
CA GLY A 13 -42.84 -1.54 -26.00
C GLY A 13 -42.16 -0.80 -24.84
N VAL A 14 -42.27 0.52 -24.82
CA VAL A 14 -41.83 1.44 -23.75
C VAL A 14 -42.98 1.67 -22.76
N ALA A 15 -42.67 1.57 -21.46
CA ALA A 15 -43.31 2.29 -20.34
C ALA A 15 -42.37 2.06 -19.13
N GLY A 16 -41.81 3.02 -18.40
CA GLY A 16 -42.29 4.35 -18.04
C GLY A 16 -42.48 4.38 -16.52
N ILE A 17 -41.39 4.50 -15.74
CA ILE A 17 -41.44 4.90 -14.33
C ILE A 17 -40.30 5.89 -14.05
N THR A 18 -40.70 7.08 -13.66
CA THR A 18 -39.92 8.26 -13.30
C THR A 18 -39.19 8.09 -11.97
N VAL A 19 -37.87 8.29 -11.95
CA VAL A 19 -37.09 8.56 -10.73
C VAL A 19 -36.55 9.98 -10.83
N ALA A 20 -36.82 10.76 -9.79
CA ALA A 20 -36.46 12.16 -9.68
C ALA A 20 -34.96 12.35 -9.37
N GLY A 21 -34.33 13.25 -10.12
CA GLY A 21 -33.37 14.24 -9.60
C GLY A 21 -32.01 13.75 -9.13
N VAL A 22 -31.11 13.39 -10.06
CA VAL A 22 -29.67 13.57 -9.89
C VAL A 22 -29.25 14.70 -10.82
N THR A 23 -28.78 15.80 -10.24
CA THR A 23 -28.11 16.90 -10.94
C THR A 23 -26.79 16.39 -11.51
N ILE A 24 -26.80 16.04 -12.79
CA ILE A 24 -25.62 15.75 -13.60
C ILE A 24 -24.96 17.09 -13.93
N LEU A 25 -23.82 17.37 -13.28
CA LEU A 25 -22.89 18.40 -13.74
C LEU A 25 -22.37 18.03 -15.14
N PRO A 26 -22.16 19.00 -16.05
CA PRO A 26 -21.80 18.71 -17.42
C PRO A 26 -20.40 18.08 -17.45
N ALA A 27 -20.33 16.85 -17.95
CA ALA A 27 -19.07 16.24 -18.33
C ALA A 27 -18.42 17.11 -19.42
N CYS A 28 -17.34 17.79 -19.06
CA CYS A 28 -16.37 18.26 -20.04
C CYS A 28 -15.90 17.02 -20.81
N ARG A 29 -16.38 16.88 -22.05
CA ARG A 29 -15.75 16.03 -23.05
C ARG A 29 -14.32 16.55 -23.21
N SER A 30 -13.34 15.84 -22.68
CA SER A 30 -11.99 15.91 -23.22
C SER A 30 -12.09 15.38 -24.65
N GLU A 31 -11.95 16.26 -25.63
CA GLU A 31 -11.66 15.86 -26.98
C GLU A 31 -10.47 14.89 -26.92
N SER A 32 -10.66 13.70 -27.47
CA SER A 32 -9.59 12.76 -27.72
C SER A 32 -8.64 13.43 -28.72
N GLY A 33 -7.65 14.15 -28.19
CA GLY A 33 -6.51 14.57 -28.97
C GLY A 33 -5.82 13.31 -29.46
N GLU A 34 -5.97 13.02 -30.75
CA GLU A 34 -5.01 12.21 -31.49
C GLU A 34 -3.65 12.88 -31.33
N THR A 35 -2.90 12.44 -30.33
CA THR A 35 -1.46 12.65 -30.27
C THR A 35 -0.84 11.48 -31.03
N SER A 36 -0.88 11.58 -32.36
CA SER A 36 0.16 10.90 -33.15
C SER A 36 1.47 11.61 -32.83
N THR A 37 2.16 11.13 -31.79
CA THR A 37 3.59 11.43 -31.65
C THR A 37 4.29 10.90 -32.91
N PRO A 38 5.28 11.65 -33.44
CA PRO A 38 6.01 11.27 -34.64
C PRO A 38 6.59 9.86 -34.51
N ASP A 39 6.92 9.22 -35.63
CA ASP A 39 7.66 7.94 -35.76
C ASP A 39 8.96 7.92 -34.94
N GLU A 40 8.89 7.96 -33.62
CA GLU A 40 9.99 7.76 -32.70
C GLU A 40 10.29 6.26 -32.73
N ARG A 41 11.26 5.91 -33.58
CA ARG A 41 11.84 4.58 -33.60
C ARG A 41 12.71 4.43 -32.35
N TRP A 42 12.08 4.20 -31.20
CA TRP A 42 12.76 3.88 -29.93
C TRP A 42 13.79 2.76 -30.08
N GLN A 43 13.56 1.84 -31.02
CA GLN A 43 14.50 0.78 -31.37
C GLN A 43 15.84 1.30 -31.92
N THR A 44 15.96 2.58 -32.28
CA THR A 44 17.21 3.24 -32.70
C THR A 44 17.78 4.18 -31.64
N ASP A 45 17.03 4.47 -30.56
CA ASP A 45 17.50 5.31 -29.46
C ASP A 45 18.54 4.54 -28.61
N PRO A 46 19.78 5.05 -28.44
CA PRO A 46 20.81 4.35 -27.69
C PRO A 46 20.47 4.09 -26.22
N LYS A 47 19.79 5.03 -25.56
CA LYS A 47 19.38 4.91 -24.15
C LYS A 47 18.28 3.86 -24.00
N TRP A 48 17.29 3.86 -24.88
CA TRP A 48 16.25 2.84 -24.91
C TRP A 48 16.84 1.47 -25.18
N GLN A 49 17.74 1.35 -26.16
CA GLN A 49 18.43 0.09 -26.45
C GLN A 49 19.29 -0.41 -25.29
N GLU A 50 19.91 0.50 -24.52
CA GLU A 50 20.67 0.16 -23.31
C GLU A 50 19.74 -0.33 -22.20
N VAL A 51 18.64 0.37 -21.92
CA VAL A 51 17.65 -0.06 -20.92
C VAL A 51 17.01 -1.39 -21.30
N LYS A 52 16.65 -1.58 -22.57
CA LYS A 52 15.93 -2.78 -23.04
C LYS A 52 16.79 -4.03 -23.10
N TYR A 53 18.06 -3.91 -23.51
CA TYR A 53 18.93 -5.05 -23.82
C TYR A 53 20.21 -5.11 -22.98
N GLY A 54 20.51 -4.07 -22.19
CA GLY A 54 21.76 -3.94 -21.45
C GLY A 54 22.98 -3.67 -22.33
N ALA A 55 24.15 -3.67 -21.70
CA ALA A 55 25.44 -3.44 -22.36
C ALA A 55 25.95 -4.65 -23.16
N TRP A 56 25.55 -5.88 -22.80
CA TRP A 56 25.97 -7.12 -23.48
C TRP A 56 24.80 -7.73 -24.25
N ARG A 57 24.90 -7.73 -25.59
CA ARG A 57 23.80 -8.15 -26.48
C ARG A 57 23.88 -9.60 -26.95
N GLY A 58 24.98 -10.29 -26.62
CA GLY A 58 25.28 -11.65 -27.10
C GLY A 58 25.27 -11.79 -28.63
N PRO A 59 25.68 -12.94 -29.18
CA PRO A 59 25.43 -13.26 -30.58
C PRO A 59 23.96 -13.68 -30.78
N GLY A 60 23.34 -13.29 -31.90
CA GLY A 60 22.11 -13.91 -32.40
C GLY A 60 20.77 -13.25 -32.03
N VAL A 61 20.76 -12.10 -31.36
CA VAL A 61 19.54 -11.33 -31.10
C VAL A 61 19.53 -10.07 -31.98
N PRO A 62 18.82 -10.06 -33.12
CA PRO A 62 18.74 -8.87 -33.96
C PRO A 62 18.03 -7.73 -33.21
N ILE A 63 18.63 -6.54 -33.21
CA ILE A 63 18.00 -5.32 -32.71
C ILE A 63 17.06 -4.81 -33.79
N GLY A 64 15.78 -4.65 -33.46
CA GLY A 64 14.78 -4.12 -34.38
C GLY A 64 13.42 -4.74 -34.15
N ALA A 65 12.51 -4.45 -35.09
CA ALA A 65 11.14 -4.93 -35.01
C ALA A 65 11.07 -6.46 -35.14
N GLY A 66 10.31 -7.09 -34.24
CA GLY A 66 10.05 -8.53 -34.27
C GLY A 66 8.63 -8.87 -34.73
N PRO A 67 8.32 -10.16 -34.96
CA PRO A 67 6.98 -10.60 -35.36
C PRO A 67 5.86 -10.27 -34.35
N MET A 68 6.21 -9.91 -33.12
CA MET A 68 5.29 -9.61 -32.02
C MET A 68 5.15 -8.11 -31.73
N ASP A 69 5.76 -7.23 -32.52
CA ASP A 69 5.74 -5.77 -32.29
C ASP A 69 4.33 -5.16 -32.27
N GLY A 70 3.35 -5.82 -32.90
CA GLY A 70 1.95 -5.40 -32.85
C GLY A 70 1.20 -5.79 -31.57
N VAL A 71 1.81 -6.57 -30.67
CA VAL A 71 1.17 -6.95 -29.40
C VAL A 71 1.35 -5.85 -28.38
N LEU A 72 0.23 -5.27 -27.95
CA LEU A 72 0.23 -4.20 -26.95
C LEU A 72 0.70 -4.74 -25.59
N LEU A 73 1.44 -3.92 -24.84
CA LEU A 73 1.94 -4.28 -23.50
C LEU A 73 0.80 -4.73 -22.55
N LYS A 74 -0.38 -4.12 -22.65
CA LYS A 74 -1.57 -4.49 -21.86
C LYS A 74 -2.15 -5.88 -22.21
N ASP A 75 -1.83 -6.42 -23.39
CA ASP A 75 -2.30 -7.71 -23.88
C ASP A 75 -1.19 -8.79 -23.82
N TYR A 76 0.04 -8.42 -23.47
CA TYR A 76 1.18 -9.32 -23.37
C TYR A 76 1.17 -10.09 -22.04
N ALA A 77 0.94 -11.40 -22.11
CA ALA A 77 0.93 -12.30 -20.95
C ALA A 77 1.68 -13.61 -21.29
N PRO A 78 3.02 -13.62 -21.25
CA PRO A 78 3.80 -14.78 -21.61
C PRO A 78 3.59 -15.92 -20.60
N ARG A 79 3.50 -17.15 -21.10
CA ARG A 79 3.58 -18.34 -20.24
C ARG A 79 5.04 -18.69 -20.06
N SER A 80 5.47 -18.87 -18.82
CA SER A 80 6.82 -19.35 -18.54
C SER A 80 6.98 -20.80 -18.95
N SER A 81 8.14 -21.14 -19.51
CA SER A 81 8.59 -22.52 -19.67
C SER A 81 9.52 -22.98 -18.56
N VAL A 82 9.80 -22.11 -17.57
CA VAL A 82 10.59 -22.45 -16.40
C VAL A 82 9.81 -23.48 -15.58
N VAL A 83 10.46 -24.61 -15.29
CA VAL A 83 9.92 -25.65 -14.40
C VAL A 83 10.74 -25.60 -13.12
N THR A 84 10.11 -25.11 -12.05
CA THR A 84 10.69 -24.99 -10.71
C THR A 84 9.77 -25.68 -9.71
N ASP A 85 10.30 -25.99 -8.53
CA ASP A 85 9.48 -26.51 -7.44
C ASP A 85 8.47 -25.45 -6.98
N GLU A 86 7.25 -25.90 -6.66
CA GLU A 86 6.21 -25.07 -6.09
C GLU A 86 5.83 -25.56 -4.70
N THR A 87 6.08 -24.71 -3.71
CA THR A 87 5.77 -25.00 -2.31
C THR A 87 4.45 -24.34 -1.91
N PHE A 88 3.50 -25.15 -1.44
CA PHE A 88 2.27 -24.63 -0.84
C PHE A 88 2.44 -24.46 0.67
N VAL A 89 2.39 -23.21 1.13
CA VAL A 89 2.48 -22.87 2.56
C VAL A 89 1.09 -22.45 3.06
N PRO A 90 0.28 -23.37 3.63
CA PRO A 90 -1.12 -23.08 3.95
C PRO A 90 -1.28 -22.07 5.09
N LYS A 91 -0.31 -22.03 6.01
CA LYS A 91 -0.34 -21.31 7.28
C LYS A 91 1.09 -20.88 7.64
N ALA A 92 1.25 -19.68 8.16
CA ALA A 92 2.53 -19.14 8.59
C ALA A 92 3.21 -20.02 9.64
N SER A 93 4.54 -20.06 9.58
CA SER A 93 5.42 -20.78 10.52
C SER A 93 5.34 -20.28 11.97
N TYR A 94 4.94 -19.03 12.18
CA TYR A 94 4.66 -18.43 13.50
C TYR A 94 3.31 -17.71 13.49
N PRO A 95 2.65 -17.50 14.65
CA PRO A 95 1.51 -16.60 14.73
C PRO A 95 1.88 -15.21 14.20
N VAL A 96 0.99 -14.60 13.43
CA VAL A 96 1.28 -13.32 12.77
C VAL A 96 0.38 -12.20 13.28
N VAL A 97 0.97 -11.04 13.54
CA VAL A 97 0.26 -9.77 13.68
C VAL A 97 0.39 -9.03 12.36
N ASP A 98 -0.71 -8.88 11.64
CA ASP A 98 -0.78 -8.08 10.42
C ASP A 98 -0.97 -6.61 10.82
N VAL A 99 0.11 -5.83 10.82
CA VAL A 99 0.08 -4.45 11.36
C VAL A 99 -0.51 -3.42 10.39
N HIS A 100 -1.00 -3.85 9.23
CA HIS A 100 -1.44 -2.94 8.20
C HIS A 100 -2.60 -3.54 7.39
N VAL A 101 -3.82 -3.27 7.83
CA VAL A 101 -5.04 -3.53 7.06
C VAL A 101 -5.99 -2.34 7.16
N HIS A 102 -6.91 -2.22 6.21
CA HIS A 102 -7.96 -1.22 6.26
C HIS A 102 -9.33 -1.85 6.56
N HIS A 103 -10.36 -1.00 6.69
CA HIS A 103 -11.74 -1.45 6.86
C HIS A 103 -12.31 -2.08 5.57
N TYR A 104 -11.83 -3.27 5.21
CA TYR A 104 -12.24 -4.02 4.02
C TYR A 104 -13.69 -4.51 4.01
N PRO A 105 -14.37 -4.80 5.15
CA PRO A 105 -15.79 -5.16 5.13
C PRO A 105 -16.68 -4.15 4.41
N ALA A 106 -16.33 -2.85 4.40
CA ALA A 106 -17.06 -1.83 3.64
C ALA A 106 -16.92 -1.99 2.10
N ARG A 107 -15.93 -2.74 1.62
CA ARG A 107 -15.68 -2.98 0.18
C ARG A 107 -16.27 -4.31 -0.30
N ALA A 108 -16.75 -5.16 0.60
CA ALA A 108 -17.30 -6.47 0.24
C ALA A 108 -18.70 -6.30 -0.37
N GLN A 109 -18.85 -6.70 -1.63
CA GLN A 109 -20.13 -6.60 -2.33
C GLN A 109 -21.06 -7.75 -1.94
N GLY A 110 -22.34 -7.42 -1.68
CA GLY A 110 -23.40 -8.42 -1.48
C GLY A 110 -23.37 -9.16 -0.14
N LYS A 111 -22.55 -8.73 0.82
CA LYS A 111 -22.52 -9.26 2.20
C LYS A 111 -22.58 -8.13 3.21
N SER A 112 -23.12 -8.41 4.40
CA SER A 112 -23.05 -7.47 5.51
C SER A 112 -21.62 -7.43 6.10
N ALA A 113 -21.31 -6.38 6.86
CA ALA A 113 -20.00 -6.26 7.50
C ALA A 113 -19.76 -7.39 8.50
N GLU A 114 -20.79 -7.83 9.22
CA GLU A 114 -20.73 -8.90 10.22
C GLU A 114 -20.40 -10.26 9.57
N VAL A 115 -21.06 -10.59 8.45
CA VAL A 115 -20.78 -11.83 7.71
C VAL A 115 -19.36 -11.81 7.17
N THR A 116 -18.96 -10.68 6.58
CA THR A 116 -17.62 -10.52 6.00
C THR A 116 -16.54 -10.62 7.09
N LEU A 117 -16.79 -10.06 8.26
CA LEU A 117 -15.86 -10.10 9.39
C LEU A 117 -15.71 -11.52 9.94
N ALA A 118 -16.80 -12.28 10.07
CA ALA A 118 -16.75 -13.69 10.48
C ALA A 118 -15.96 -14.57 9.49
N GLU A 119 -16.15 -14.34 8.18
CA GLU A 119 -15.36 -15.02 7.14
C GLU A 119 -13.88 -14.65 7.22
N TRP A 120 -13.56 -13.38 7.49
CA TRP A 120 -12.17 -12.95 7.64
C TRP A 120 -11.50 -13.59 8.86
N VAL A 121 -12.18 -13.64 10.01
CA VAL A 121 -11.66 -14.32 11.22
C VAL A 121 -11.38 -15.80 10.95
N LYS A 122 -12.26 -16.47 10.20
CA LYS A 122 -12.00 -17.85 9.75
C LYS A 122 -10.76 -17.94 8.87
N THR A 123 -10.59 -17.02 7.91
CA THR A 123 -9.37 -16.97 7.09
C THR A 123 -8.13 -16.74 7.95
N GLN A 124 -8.18 -15.83 8.93
CA GLN A 124 -7.09 -15.56 9.86
C GLN A 124 -6.67 -16.84 10.60
N ASP A 125 -7.61 -17.65 11.10
CA ASP A 125 -7.33 -18.94 11.75
C ASP A 125 -6.62 -19.94 10.82
N GLU A 126 -7.13 -20.04 9.59
CA GLU A 126 -6.62 -20.97 8.59
C GLU A 126 -5.20 -20.62 8.14
N VAL A 127 -4.87 -19.33 8.05
CA VAL A 127 -3.58 -18.85 7.54
C VAL A 127 -2.56 -18.44 8.61
N GLY A 128 -2.98 -18.41 9.89
CA GLY A 128 -2.08 -18.12 11.02
C GLY A 128 -1.97 -16.66 11.43
N ILE A 129 -2.93 -15.82 11.02
CA ILE A 129 -3.05 -14.46 11.56
C ILE A 129 -3.69 -14.52 12.94
N GLN A 130 -2.95 -14.06 13.94
CA GLN A 130 -3.42 -13.92 15.31
C GLN A 130 -4.26 -12.66 15.46
N THR A 131 -3.73 -11.52 15.02
CA THR A 131 -4.35 -10.20 15.19
C THR A 131 -4.09 -9.36 13.93
N SER A 132 -5.08 -8.57 13.52
CA SER A 132 -4.91 -7.56 12.47
C SER A 132 -5.12 -6.15 13.00
N VAL A 133 -4.22 -5.23 12.66
CA VAL A 133 -4.31 -3.81 13.01
C VAL A 133 -5.04 -3.06 11.91
N VAL A 134 -6.26 -2.61 12.22
CA VAL A 134 -7.14 -1.89 11.30
C VAL A 134 -6.84 -0.39 11.39
N LEU A 135 -6.21 0.12 10.33
CA LEU A 135 -5.97 1.52 10.06
C LEU A 135 -7.26 2.16 9.55
N THR A 136 -8.06 2.71 10.47
CA THR A 136 -9.44 3.12 10.16
C THR A 136 -9.54 4.42 9.38
N GLY A 137 -8.59 5.34 9.59
CA GLY A 137 -8.69 6.73 9.12
C GLY A 137 -9.85 7.51 9.73
N ALA A 138 -10.58 6.95 10.70
CA ALA A 138 -11.80 7.53 11.26
C ALA A 138 -11.53 8.22 12.60
N THR A 139 -12.26 9.30 12.86
CA THR A 139 -12.34 10.00 14.15
C THR A 139 -13.81 10.10 14.59
N GLY A 140 -14.07 10.70 15.74
CA GLY A 140 -15.41 10.97 16.27
C GLY A 140 -16.30 9.71 16.35
N SER A 141 -17.58 9.89 16.01
CA SER A 141 -18.59 8.83 16.05
C SER A 141 -18.37 7.72 15.03
N ASP A 142 -17.68 8.01 13.92
CA ASP A 142 -17.37 6.98 12.92
C ASP A 142 -16.35 5.99 13.47
N PHE A 143 -15.36 6.47 14.22
CA PHE A 143 -14.42 5.60 14.93
C PHE A 143 -15.14 4.74 15.97
N ASP A 144 -16.04 5.33 16.77
CA ASP A 144 -16.81 4.61 17.79
C ASP A 144 -17.65 3.47 17.18
N ARG A 145 -18.25 3.71 16.01
CA ARG A 145 -19.00 2.69 15.26
C ARG A 145 -18.10 1.53 14.81
N LEU A 146 -16.89 1.83 14.34
CA LEU A 146 -15.93 0.81 13.91
C LEU A 146 -15.41 -0.01 15.10
N LEU A 147 -15.08 0.64 16.22
CA LEU A 147 -14.71 -0.04 17.46
C LEU A 147 -15.77 -1.06 17.86
N LYS A 148 -17.04 -0.64 17.92
CA LYS A 148 -18.15 -1.52 18.25
C LYS A 148 -18.21 -2.73 17.32
N MET A 149 -18.17 -2.49 16.01
CA MET A 149 -18.32 -3.51 14.99
C MET A 149 -17.18 -4.55 14.99
N TYR A 150 -15.94 -4.13 15.28
CA TYR A 150 -14.79 -5.04 15.32
C TYR A 150 -14.60 -5.71 16.68
N LEU A 151 -14.63 -4.93 17.76
CA LEU A 151 -14.17 -5.37 19.08
C LEU A 151 -15.25 -6.03 19.93
N GLU A 152 -16.54 -5.71 19.76
CA GLU A 152 -17.60 -6.45 20.47
C GLU A 152 -17.64 -7.95 20.08
N PRO A 153 -17.62 -8.33 18.78
CA PRO A 153 -17.62 -9.74 18.41
C PRO A 153 -16.23 -10.41 18.49
N TYR A 154 -15.14 -9.66 18.30
CA TYR A 154 -13.79 -10.23 18.15
C TYR A 154 -12.69 -9.41 18.85
N PRO A 155 -12.74 -9.24 20.19
CA PRO A 155 -11.86 -8.34 20.93
C PRO A 155 -10.36 -8.67 20.81
N ASP A 156 -10.00 -9.94 20.60
CA ASP A 156 -8.60 -10.39 20.51
C ASP A 156 -8.08 -10.52 19.07
N ARG A 157 -8.94 -10.33 18.07
CA ARG A 157 -8.59 -10.54 16.64
C ARG A 157 -8.23 -9.26 15.91
N PHE A 158 -8.65 -8.12 16.45
CA PHE A 158 -8.43 -6.83 15.84
C PHE A 158 -7.92 -5.82 16.86
N GLN A 159 -7.05 -4.95 16.38
CA GLN A 159 -6.67 -3.73 17.06
C GLN A 159 -6.99 -2.57 16.14
N LEU A 160 -7.58 -1.49 16.65
CA LEU A 160 -7.99 -0.36 15.81
C LEU A 160 -7.11 0.85 16.08
N TYR A 161 -6.68 1.48 14.99
CA TYR A 161 -6.03 2.78 15.01
C TYR A 161 -7.02 3.83 14.56
N CYS A 162 -7.05 4.97 15.25
CA CYS A 162 -7.88 6.10 14.83
C CYS A 162 -7.19 6.88 13.70
N GLY A 163 -7.97 7.67 12.98
CA GLY A 163 -7.46 8.69 12.07
C GLY A 163 -6.93 9.91 12.82
N LEU A 164 -6.67 10.96 12.06
CA LEU A 164 -6.27 12.27 12.58
C LEU A 164 -7.38 13.28 12.33
N GLU A 165 -7.64 14.13 13.31
CA GLU A 165 -8.55 15.26 13.14
C GLU A 165 -7.91 16.32 12.23
N VAL A 166 -8.56 16.61 11.10
CA VAL A 166 -8.03 17.48 10.03
C VAL A 166 -9.04 18.52 9.55
N THR A 167 -10.15 18.72 10.26
CA THR A 167 -11.12 19.79 9.95
C THR A 167 -10.63 21.12 10.51
N ASP A 168 -10.92 22.22 9.81
CA ASP A 168 -10.68 23.60 10.28
C ASP A 168 -9.26 23.86 10.84
N ILE A 169 -8.23 23.34 10.17
CA ILE A 169 -6.83 23.34 10.64
C ILE A 169 -6.21 24.74 10.80
N GLY A 170 -6.89 25.78 10.29
CA GLY A 170 -6.50 27.19 10.43
C GLY A 170 -7.03 27.85 11.71
N LYS A 171 -7.93 27.19 12.46
CA LYS A 171 -8.44 27.76 13.71
C LYS A 171 -7.35 27.72 14.81
N PRO A 172 -7.26 28.75 15.68
CA PRO A 172 -6.24 28.82 16.72
C PRO A 172 -6.24 27.64 17.71
N ASP A 173 -7.38 27.00 17.90
CA ASP A 173 -7.55 25.84 18.79
C ASP A 173 -7.15 24.50 18.15
N TYR A 174 -6.80 24.47 16.86
CA TYR A 174 -6.51 23.23 16.14
C TYR A 174 -5.42 22.36 16.81
N PRO A 175 -4.25 22.89 17.22
CA PRO A 175 -3.21 22.08 17.86
C PRO A 175 -3.69 21.36 19.14
N ASP A 176 -4.57 21.99 19.91
CA ASP A 176 -5.13 21.39 21.13
C ASP A 176 -6.27 20.41 20.78
N ARG A 177 -7.12 20.77 19.81
CA ARG A 177 -8.27 19.97 19.40
C ARG A 177 -7.85 18.60 18.84
N VAL A 178 -6.78 18.54 18.03
CA VAL A 178 -6.28 17.25 17.50
C VAL A 178 -5.75 16.34 18.62
N VAL A 179 -5.18 16.91 19.68
CA VAL A 179 -4.75 16.15 20.87
C VAL A 179 -5.95 15.64 21.65
N VAL A 180 -6.96 16.49 21.88
CA VAL A 180 -8.19 16.10 22.58
C VAL A 180 -8.90 14.94 21.88
N GLU A 181 -8.96 14.97 20.55
CA GLU A 181 -9.58 13.88 19.79
C GLU A 181 -8.76 12.57 19.87
N LEU A 182 -7.43 12.65 19.85
CA LEU A 182 -6.57 11.49 20.07
C LEU A 182 -6.82 10.87 21.46
N GLU A 183 -6.85 11.69 22.52
CA GLU A 183 -7.11 11.21 23.87
C GLU A 183 -8.49 10.54 23.97
N ARG A 184 -9.51 11.10 23.33
CA ARG A 184 -10.85 10.51 23.27
C ARG A 184 -10.81 9.14 22.58
N CYS A 185 -10.15 9.05 21.43
CA CYS A 185 -9.99 7.79 20.70
C CYS A 185 -9.27 6.75 21.56
N TYR A 186 -8.19 7.10 22.24
CA TYR A 186 -7.46 6.21 23.15
C TYR A 186 -8.35 5.68 24.29
N ARG A 187 -9.07 6.59 24.97
CA ARG A 187 -10.00 6.22 26.06
C ARG A 187 -11.13 5.29 25.58
N ASN A 188 -11.53 5.41 24.32
CA ASN A 188 -12.55 4.56 23.71
C ASN A 188 -12.01 3.22 23.18
N GLY A 189 -10.68 3.04 23.09
CA GLY A 189 -10.07 1.78 22.71
C GLY A 189 -9.10 1.83 21.53
N ALA A 190 -8.78 3.01 20.99
CA ALA A 190 -7.71 3.14 20.00
C ALA A 190 -6.37 2.73 20.60
N ARG A 191 -5.53 2.05 19.80
CA ARG A 191 -4.19 1.60 20.21
C ARG A 191 -3.08 2.05 19.25
N GLY A 192 -3.38 3.06 18.45
CA GLY A 192 -2.46 3.73 17.54
C GLY A 192 -3.18 4.76 16.69
N VAL A 193 -2.42 5.44 15.85
CA VAL A 193 -2.92 6.42 14.87
C VAL A 193 -2.49 5.99 13.48
N GLY A 194 -3.41 5.96 12.53
CA GLY A 194 -3.07 5.63 11.14
C GLY A 194 -4.24 5.14 10.29
N GLU A 195 -4.05 5.02 8.99
CA GLU A 195 -2.86 5.42 8.25
C GLU A 195 -2.90 6.93 8.00
N ILE A 196 -1.84 7.66 8.37
CA ILE A 196 -1.78 9.09 8.07
C ILE A 196 -1.02 9.26 6.76
N THR A 197 -1.76 9.58 5.70
CA THR A 197 -1.25 9.60 4.33
C THR A 197 -0.97 11.00 3.83
N ASP A 198 0.22 11.20 3.29
CA ASP A 198 0.59 12.37 2.51
C ASP A 198 1.36 11.96 1.26
N LYS A 199 0.75 12.28 0.12
CA LYS A 199 1.34 12.04 -1.19
C LYS A 199 1.74 13.34 -1.89
N GLY A 200 1.91 14.44 -1.16
CA GLY A 200 2.39 15.72 -1.67
C GLY A 200 1.34 16.82 -1.68
N TYR A 201 0.09 16.46 -1.44
CA TYR A 201 -1.02 17.40 -1.31
C TYR A 201 -1.23 17.86 0.13
N GLY A 202 -0.48 17.35 1.11
CA GLY A 202 -0.77 17.57 2.53
C GLY A 202 -2.00 16.80 3.00
N LEU A 203 -2.17 16.71 4.32
CA LEU A 203 -3.19 15.89 4.97
C LEU A 203 -4.62 16.36 4.69
N THR A 204 -4.81 17.65 4.43
CA THR A 204 -6.12 18.24 4.08
C THR A 204 -6.37 18.39 2.59
N ARG A 205 -5.32 18.24 1.76
CA ARG A 205 -5.39 18.51 0.31
C ARG A 205 -5.92 19.91 -0.02
N ASP A 206 -5.60 20.89 0.83
CA ASP A 206 -6.06 22.27 0.69
C ASP A 206 -5.44 22.92 -0.56
N SER A 207 -6.24 23.04 -1.62
CA SER A 207 -5.81 23.61 -2.90
C SER A 207 -5.63 25.13 -2.88
N ASP A 208 -6.11 25.81 -1.84
CA ASP A 208 -5.96 27.27 -1.72
C ASP A 208 -4.58 27.65 -1.17
N LEU A 209 -3.88 26.70 -0.57
CA LEU A 209 -2.50 26.85 -0.09
C LEU A 209 -1.51 26.28 -1.11
N PRO A 210 -0.35 26.94 -1.32
CA PRO A 210 0.73 26.36 -2.10
C PRO A 210 1.23 25.07 -1.42
N PRO A 211 1.73 24.07 -2.17
CA PRO A 211 2.06 22.76 -1.62
C PRO A 211 2.89 22.80 -0.33
N GLY A 212 3.93 23.63 -0.24
CA GLY A 212 4.79 23.72 0.96
C GLY A 212 4.17 24.37 2.20
N GLU A 213 3.00 25.00 2.09
CA GLU A 213 2.26 25.60 3.22
C GLU A 213 1.09 24.73 3.69
N ARG A 214 0.82 23.62 2.99
CA ARG A 214 -0.22 22.66 3.37
C ARG A 214 0.21 21.94 4.66
N LEU A 215 -0.77 21.36 5.35
CA LEU A 215 -0.52 20.60 6.56
C LEU A 215 0.20 19.29 6.22
N HIS A 216 1.48 19.18 6.56
CA HIS A 216 2.30 17.98 6.39
C HIS A 216 2.60 17.31 7.73
N HIS A 217 3.08 16.06 7.75
CA HIS A 217 3.30 15.33 9.00
C HIS A 217 4.26 16.05 9.97
N ASP A 218 5.25 16.79 9.48
CA ASP A 218 6.24 17.49 10.29
C ASP A 218 5.85 18.94 10.65
N ASP A 219 4.62 19.34 10.38
CA ASP A 219 4.07 20.65 10.70
C ASP A 219 3.99 20.86 12.23
N PRO A 220 4.42 22.03 12.76
CA PRO A 220 4.36 22.31 14.20
C PRO A 220 2.97 22.18 14.84
N ARG A 221 1.90 22.39 14.07
CA ARG A 221 0.51 22.23 14.54
C ARG A 221 0.20 20.79 14.98
N LEU A 222 0.91 19.80 14.44
CA LEU A 222 0.77 18.39 14.80
C LEU A 222 1.73 17.96 15.92
N GLY A 223 2.64 18.83 16.36
CA GLY A 223 3.66 18.45 17.33
C GLY A 223 3.07 17.94 18.67
N GLY A 224 1.96 18.55 19.11
CA GLY A 224 1.24 18.13 20.31
C GLY A 224 0.69 16.70 20.22
N VAL A 225 0.07 16.34 19.09
CA VAL A 225 -0.52 15.00 18.91
C VAL A 225 0.56 13.92 18.82
N TRP A 226 1.71 14.21 18.20
CA TRP A 226 2.84 13.26 18.18
C TRP A 226 3.44 13.03 19.56
N ASN A 227 3.56 14.09 20.37
CA ASN A 227 4.02 13.96 21.75
C ASN A 227 3.02 13.18 22.60
N MET A 228 1.72 13.42 22.44
CA MET A 228 0.67 12.65 23.12
C MET A 228 0.71 11.17 22.72
N CYS A 229 0.97 10.84 21.45
CA CYS A 229 1.21 9.46 21.04
C CYS A 229 2.37 8.82 21.81
N ALA A 230 3.47 9.54 22.07
CA ALA A 230 4.57 9.02 22.89
C ALA A 230 4.16 8.79 24.35
N GLU A 231 3.41 9.73 24.94
CA GLU A 231 2.94 9.64 26.33
C GLU A 231 1.99 8.46 26.56
N LEU A 232 1.11 8.20 25.60
CA LEU A 232 0.14 7.10 25.62
C LEU A 232 0.69 5.78 25.02
N ASN A 233 1.98 5.76 24.65
CA ASN A 233 2.63 4.64 23.98
C ASN A 233 1.86 4.15 22.72
N LEU A 234 1.28 5.08 21.96
CA LEU A 234 0.54 4.82 20.73
C LEU A 234 1.49 4.91 19.52
N PRO A 235 1.73 3.81 18.79
CA PRO A 235 2.46 3.88 17.52
C PRO A 235 1.68 4.66 16.46
N VAL A 236 2.41 5.37 15.60
CA VAL A 236 1.86 6.16 14.49
C VAL A 236 2.25 5.51 13.16
N ASN A 237 1.26 5.04 12.39
CA ASN A 237 1.48 4.54 11.04
C ASN A 237 1.39 5.70 10.02
N ILE A 238 2.45 5.90 9.24
CA ILE A 238 2.61 7.03 8.32
C ILE A 238 2.91 6.55 6.90
N HIS A 239 2.18 7.12 5.94
CA HIS A 239 2.37 6.92 4.50
C HIS A 239 2.88 8.21 3.90
N ILE A 240 4.13 8.20 3.44
CA ILE A 240 4.76 9.34 2.78
C ILE A 240 5.14 8.92 1.36
N ALA A 241 4.68 9.70 0.38
CA ALA A 241 4.87 9.44 -1.04
C ALA A 241 4.28 8.09 -1.52
N ASP A 242 4.70 7.66 -2.70
CA ASP A 242 4.50 6.34 -3.31
C ASP A 242 5.83 6.00 -4.01
N HIS A 243 5.84 4.94 -4.83
CA HIS A 243 7.01 4.63 -5.67
C HIS A 243 7.43 5.85 -6.53
N LEU A 244 8.75 6.09 -6.69
CA LEU A 244 9.33 7.23 -7.41
C LEU A 244 8.69 7.47 -8.78
N SER A 245 8.37 6.40 -9.51
CA SER A 245 7.74 6.47 -10.83
C SER A 245 6.42 7.25 -10.86
N ALA A 246 5.76 7.46 -9.71
CA ALA A 246 4.58 8.31 -9.62
C ALA A 246 4.91 9.81 -9.73
N TRP A 247 6.16 10.24 -9.56
CA TRP A 247 6.61 11.62 -9.79
C TRP A 247 7.36 11.81 -11.11
N GLU A 248 7.47 10.76 -11.92
CA GLU A 248 8.12 10.81 -13.22
C GLU A 248 7.06 10.88 -14.33
N PRO A 249 7.23 11.73 -15.36
CA PRO A 249 6.30 11.76 -16.49
C PRO A 249 6.10 10.36 -17.10
N PRO A 250 4.88 10.00 -17.50
CA PRO A 250 4.64 8.72 -18.14
C PRO A 250 5.34 8.67 -19.50
N ASP A 251 6.31 7.78 -19.65
CA ASP A 251 7.07 7.56 -20.87
C ASP A 251 7.45 6.06 -21.04
N VAL A 252 8.30 5.77 -22.03
CA VAL A 252 8.77 4.40 -22.31
C VAL A 252 9.75 3.84 -21.27
N PHE A 253 10.20 4.65 -20.32
CA PHE A 253 11.11 4.28 -19.23
C PHE A 253 10.38 4.04 -17.89
N GLN A 254 9.05 4.16 -17.87
CA GLN A 254 8.24 3.87 -16.69
C GLN A 254 8.44 2.45 -16.15
N GLU A 255 8.88 2.35 -14.90
CA GLU A 255 9.16 1.05 -14.24
C GLU A 255 7.88 0.27 -13.91
N ARG A 256 6.81 0.97 -13.52
CA ARG A 256 5.57 0.31 -13.09
C ARG A 256 4.66 0.01 -14.26
N THR A 257 3.88 -1.06 -14.11
CA THR A 257 2.94 -1.53 -15.13
C THR A 257 1.98 -0.41 -15.58
N PRO A 258 1.42 -0.45 -16.80
CA PRO A 258 0.53 0.60 -17.28
C PRO A 258 -0.63 0.94 -16.35
N VAL A 259 -1.21 -0.06 -15.65
CA VAL A 259 -2.34 0.18 -14.72
C VAL A 259 -1.93 1.07 -13.55
N PHE A 260 -0.66 1.10 -13.18
CA PHE A 260 -0.16 1.92 -12.09
C PHE A 260 0.02 3.39 -12.45
N GLN A 261 -0.06 3.75 -13.73
CA GLN A 261 0.02 5.15 -14.17
C GLN A 261 -1.20 5.98 -13.76
N GLN A 262 -2.29 5.33 -13.35
CA GLN A 262 -3.45 6.03 -12.75
C GLN A 262 -3.11 6.74 -11.42
N PHE A 263 -1.97 6.41 -10.81
CA PHE A 263 -1.48 7.04 -9.57
C PHE A 263 -0.34 8.02 -9.83
N ASN A 264 -0.05 8.33 -11.11
CA ASN A 264 1.00 9.27 -11.48
C ASN A 264 0.58 10.70 -11.07
N GLN A 265 1.54 11.46 -10.57
CA GLN A 265 1.43 12.82 -10.05
C GLN A 265 2.46 13.76 -10.70
N ALA A 266 3.13 13.32 -11.76
CA ALA A 266 4.08 14.15 -12.49
C ALA A 266 3.38 15.38 -13.06
N GLY A 267 3.85 16.57 -12.67
CA GLY A 267 3.28 17.84 -13.10
C GLY A 267 2.06 18.30 -12.29
N GLU A 268 1.65 17.56 -11.27
CA GLU A 268 0.60 17.99 -10.35
C GLU A 268 1.08 19.11 -9.40
N ASP A 269 0.14 19.90 -8.88
CA ASP A 269 0.41 20.91 -7.85
C ASP A 269 0.56 20.23 -6.46
N ALA A 270 1.67 19.52 -6.30
CA ALA A 270 2.04 18.77 -5.11
C ALA A 270 3.52 18.95 -4.80
N LEU A 271 3.94 18.58 -3.57
CA LEU A 271 5.36 18.49 -3.26
C LEU A 271 6.07 17.51 -4.19
N SER A 272 7.32 17.83 -4.53
CA SER A 272 8.21 16.91 -5.23
C SER A 272 8.51 15.68 -4.39
N TYR A 273 8.92 14.58 -5.03
CA TYR A 273 9.32 13.34 -4.35
C TYR A 273 10.38 13.59 -3.26
N GLU A 274 11.45 14.33 -3.57
CA GLU A 274 12.48 14.65 -2.58
C GLU A 274 11.97 15.60 -1.47
N GLY A 275 11.02 16.50 -1.79
CA GLY A 275 10.35 17.32 -0.79
C GLY A 275 9.57 16.48 0.23
N LEU A 276 8.84 15.47 -0.25
CA LEU A 276 8.14 14.49 0.58
C LEU A 276 9.09 13.64 1.42
N LEU A 277 10.13 13.10 0.80
CA LEU A 277 11.10 12.25 1.51
C LEU A 277 11.85 13.00 2.62
N ALA A 278 11.94 14.32 2.54
CA ALA A 278 12.54 15.15 3.58
C ALA A 278 11.63 15.37 4.80
N ILE A 279 10.31 15.10 4.71
CA ILE A 279 9.35 15.23 5.82
C ILE A 279 9.66 14.21 6.92
N LEU A 280 9.86 12.93 6.53
CA LEU A 280 10.03 11.84 7.49
C LEU A 280 11.22 12.07 8.45
N PRO A 281 12.45 12.37 7.99
CA PRO A 281 13.57 12.71 8.88
C PRO A 281 13.26 13.86 9.84
N ARG A 282 12.66 14.96 9.37
CA ARG A 282 12.35 16.12 10.22
C ARG A 282 11.31 15.79 11.29
N LEU A 283 10.31 14.98 10.95
CA LEU A 283 9.33 14.45 11.91
C LEU A 283 10.02 13.61 12.99
N LEU A 284 10.87 12.66 12.59
CA LEU A 284 11.56 11.75 13.49
C LEU A 284 12.50 12.49 14.46
N GLU A 285 13.23 13.50 13.96
CA GLU A 285 14.12 14.36 14.76
C GLU A 285 13.38 15.18 15.81
N LYS A 286 12.22 15.75 15.43
CA LYS A 286 11.40 16.57 16.34
C LYS A 286 10.70 15.74 17.42
N HIS A 287 10.41 14.47 17.14
CA HIS A 287 9.62 13.59 18.03
C HIS A 287 10.35 12.27 18.34
N PRO A 288 11.54 12.31 18.97
CA PRO A 288 12.39 11.13 19.16
C PRO A 288 11.81 10.09 20.12
N LYS A 289 10.78 10.45 20.90
CA LYS A 289 10.09 9.54 21.84
C LYS A 289 8.86 8.85 21.23
N THR A 290 8.37 9.35 20.09
CA THR A 290 7.19 8.81 19.43
C THR A 290 7.60 7.67 18.52
N THR A 291 6.93 6.52 18.65
CA THR A 291 7.21 5.38 17.78
C THR A 291 6.45 5.52 16.46
N PHE A 292 7.19 5.61 15.36
CA PHE A 292 6.61 5.65 14.02
C PHE A 292 6.75 4.30 13.32
N ILE A 293 5.77 3.95 12.50
CA ILE A 293 5.80 2.84 11.55
C ILE A 293 5.60 3.47 10.17
N ALA A 294 6.68 3.66 9.41
CA ALA A 294 6.57 4.10 8.03
C ALA A 294 6.17 2.89 7.17
N CYS A 295 4.94 2.90 6.69
CA CYS A 295 4.39 1.80 5.93
C CYS A 295 5.12 1.62 4.60
N HIS A 296 4.96 0.43 4.01
CA HIS A 296 5.42 0.15 2.65
C HIS A 296 6.93 0.38 2.46
N LEU A 297 7.75 0.02 3.45
CA LEU A 297 9.19 0.30 3.46
C LEU A 297 9.50 1.80 3.26
N ALA A 298 8.68 2.68 3.86
CA ALA A 298 8.71 4.13 3.68
C ALA A 298 8.65 4.59 2.20
N ASN A 299 8.05 3.77 1.31
CA ASN A 299 8.07 3.97 -0.14
C ASN A 299 9.49 4.08 -0.76
N GLN A 300 10.47 3.45 -0.11
CA GLN A 300 11.88 3.41 -0.53
C GLN A 300 12.39 1.96 -0.66
N GLY A 301 11.49 1.00 -0.87
CA GLY A 301 11.83 -0.43 -1.02
C GLY A 301 12.78 -0.72 -2.19
N ASN A 302 12.78 0.14 -3.21
CA ASN A 302 13.70 0.10 -4.34
C ASN A 302 15.16 0.50 -3.98
N ASP A 303 15.35 1.29 -2.91
CA ASP A 303 16.66 1.74 -2.41
C ASP A 303 16.85 1.37 -0.93
N LEU A 304 17.08 0.07 -0.69
CA LEU A 304 17.34 -0.47 0.65
C LEU A 304 18.58 0.13 1.33
N ALA A 305 19.52 0.70 0.57
CA ALA A 305 20.70 1.36 1.12
C ALA A 305 20.34 2.71 1.74
N ARG A 306 19.52 3.53 1.07
CA ARG A 306 18.96 4.77 1.63
C ARG A 306 18.08 4.50 2.83
N LEU A 307 17.17 3.53 2.71
CA LEU A 307 16.29 3.13 3.80
C LEU A 307 17.06 2.63 5.02
N GLY A 308 18.14 1.86 4.82
CA GLY A 308 19.02 1.41 5.88
C GLY A 308 19.73 2.54 6.63
N ARG A 309 20.05 3.66 5.96
CA ARG A 309 20.63 4.84 6.63
C ARG A 309 19.61 5.51 7.56
N LEU A 310 18.34 5.60 7.13
CA LEU A 310 17.27 6.15 7.98
C LEU A 310 17.06 5.32 9.24
N LEU A 311 16.97 4.00 9.12
CA LEU A 311 16.82 3.09 10.27
C LEU A 311 17.98 3.19 11.27
N HIS A 312 19.20 3.41 10.77
CA HIS A 312 20.38 3.59 11.59
C HIS A 312 20.37 4.93 12.34
N GLN A 313 19.93 6.00 11.67
CA GLN A 313 19.93 7.36 12.22
C GLN A 313 18.80 7.59 13.24
N TYR A 314 17.64 6.96 13.04
CA TYR A 314 16.43 7.22 13.82
C TYR A 314 15.95 5.98 14.57
N PRO A 315 16.27 5.81 15.87
CA PRO A 315 15.86 4.64 16.68
C PRO A 315 14.34 4.49 16.87
N ASN A 316 13.57 5.56 16.63
CA ASN A 316 12.12 5.59 16.76
C ASN A 316 11.36 5.24 15.45
N LEU A 317 12.07 4.96 14.36
CA LEU A 317 11.49 4.58 13.06
C LEU A 317 11.35 3.05 12.90
N ASN A 318 10.16 2.52 12.72
CA ASN A 318 9.96 1.14 12.31
C ASN A 318 9.33 1.13 10.92
N LEU A 319 9.37 -0.02 10.25
CA LEU A 319 8.81 -0.19 8.92
C LEU A 319 7.81 -1.33 8.92
N ASP A 320 6.84 -1.30 8.01
CA ASP A 320 6.16 -2.52 7.58
C ASP A 320 6.50 -2.83 6.10
N ILE A 321 6.25 -4.07 5.68
CA ILE A 321 6.45 -4.51 4.29
C ILE A 321 5.16 -4.47 3.45
N SER A 322 4.10 -3.82 3.94
CA SER A 322 2.77 -3.91 3.34
C SER A 322 2.77 -3.45 1.90
N ALA A 323 2.05 -4.16 1.03
CA ALA A 323 2.02 -3.96 -0.42
C ALA A 323 3.40 -3.91 -1.13
N ARG A 324 4.50 -4.34 -0.50
CA ARG A 324 5.86 -4.34 -1.06
C ARG A 324 6.41 -5.72 -1.35
N ASP A 325 5.53 -6.70 -1.52
CA ASP A 325 5.84 -8.05 -2.03
C ASP A 325 6.71 -8.00 -3.30
N TYR A 326 6.40 -7.10 -4.24
CA TYR A 326 7.19 -6.96 -5.45
C TYR A 326 8.57 -6.36 -5.25
N GLU A 327 8.73 -5.42 -4.31
CA GLU A 327 10.03 -4.81 -4.05
C GLU A 327 11.00 -5.82 -3.47
N ILE A 328 10.53 -6.57 -2.47
CA ILE A 328 11.35 -7.58 -1.82
C ILE A 328 11.51 -8.83 -2.70
N GLY A 329 10.45 -9.22 -3.41
CA GLY A 329 10.41 -10.44 -4.22
C GLY A 329 11.18 -10.36 -5.52
N ARG A 330 11.38 -9.15 -6.10
CA ARG A 330 12.23 -8.97 -7.28
C ARG A 330 13.72 -8.84 -6.94
N THR A 331 14.05 -8.60 -5.67
CA THR A 331 15.43 -8.43 -5.16
C THR A 331 15.73 -9.35 -3.96
N PRO A 332 15.42 -10.66 -4.03
CA PRO A 332 15.31 -11.55 -2.86
C PRO A 332 16.55 -11.56 -1.97
N ARG A 333 17.77 -11.62 -2.54
CA ARG A 333 19.03 -11.66 -1.77
C ARG A 333 19.29 -10.36 -1.00
N ALA A 334 19.05 -9.22 -1.64
CA ALA A 334 19.24 -7.91 -1.01
C ALA A 334 18.16 -7.69 0.07
N ALA A 335 16.91 -8.06 -0.23
CA ALA A 335 15.81 -8.00 0.71
C ALA A 335 16.03 -8.90 1.93
N ALA A 336 16.41 -10.17 1.75
CA ALA A 336 16.72 -11.09 2.84
C ALA A 336 17.87 -10.58 3.72
N THR A 337 18.91 -10.03 3.11
CA THR A 337 20.03 -9.39 3.84
C THR A 337 19.55 -8.19 4.66
N PHE A 338 18.72 -7.33 4.07
CA PHE A 338 18.16 -6.15 4.74
C PHE A 338 17.25 -6.54 5.91
N LEU A 339 16.31 -7.47 5.70
CA LEU A 339 15.39 -7.95 6.71
C LEU A 339 16.11 -8.69 7.83
N THR A 340 17.20 -9.39 7.54
CA THR A 340 18.05 -10.00 8.56
C THR A 340 18.78 -8.93 9.40
N LYS A 341 19.36 -7.92 8.74
CA LYS A 341 20.10 -6.85 9.42
C LYS A 341 19.22 -5.99 10.32
N TYR A 342 17.99 -5.72 9.91
CA TYR A 342 17.03 -4.88 10.63
C TYR A 342 15.84 -5.69 11.16
N ALA A 343 16.09 -6.95 11.51
CA ALA A 343 15.05 -7.90 11.93
C ALA A 343 14.23 -7.41 13.13
N ASP A 344 14.77 -6.51 13.95
CA ASP A 344 14.12 -5.92 15.11
C ASP A 344 13.30 -4.65 14.80
N ARG A 345 13.28 -4.18 13.55
CA ARG A 345 12.67 -2.88 13.14
C ARG A 345 11.63 -2.99 12.02
N VAL A 346 11.43 -4.18 11.45
CA VAL A 346 10.51 -4.39 10.33
C VAL A 346 9.37 -5.31 10.76
N LEU A 347 8.14 -4.93 10.46
CA LEU A 347 6.91 -5.64 10.81
C LEU A 347 6.24 -6.21 9.56
N PHE A 348 5.48 -7.29 9.74
CA PHE A 348 4.59 -7.81 8.72
C PHE A 348 3.31 -6.98 8.64
N GLY A 349 2.95 -6.55 7.44
CA GLY A 349 1.66 -5.97 7.13
C GLY A 349 1.27 -6.35 5.70
N THR A 350 -0.02 -6.42 5.39
CA THR A 350 -0.45 -6.80 4.04
C THR A 350 -0.80 -5.61 3.16
N ASP A 351 -1.57 -4.65 3.69
CA ASP A 351 -2.30 -3.64 2.90
C ASP A 351 -3.09 -4.29 1.74
N MET A 352 -3.70 -5.44 2.02
CA MET A 352 -4.46 -6.20 1.03
C MET A 352 -5.72 -6.78 1.64
N GLY A 353 -6.65 -7.19 0.77
CA GLY A 353 -7.95 -7.74 1.18
C GLY A 353 -7.86 -9.04 1.97
N MET A 354 -9.01 -9.61 2.29
CA MET A 354 -9.16 -10.68 3.29
C MET A 354 -9.00 -12.10 2.70
N GLU A 355 -8.41 -12.22 1.51
CA GLU A 355 -8.36 -13.47 0.78
C GLU A 355 -7.29 -14.42 1.32
N LYS A 356 -7.66 -15.69 1.50
CA LYS A 356 -6.74 -16.75 1.95
C LYS A 356 -5.51 -16.89 1.06
N THR A 357 -5.71 -16.87 -0.25
CA THR A 357 -4.65 -17.00 -1.26
C THR A 357 -3.64 -15.85 -1.21
N MET A 358 -4.07 -14.66 -0.81
CA MET A 358 -3.18 -13.51 -0.60
C MET A 358 -2.18 -13.80 0.52
N TYR A 359 -2.65 -14.23 1.71
CA TYR A 359 -1.76 -14.59 2.82
C TYR A 359 -0.82 -15.74 2.47
N GLN A 360 -1.33 -16.77 1.80
CA GLN A 360 -0.52 -17.92 1.38
C GLN A 360 0.57 -17.53 0.36
N SER A 361 0.31 -16.51 -0.47
CA SER A 361 1.33 -15.95 -1.37
C SER A 361 2.44 -15.25 -0.61
N TRP A 362 2.12 -14.54 0.49
CA TRP A 362 3.12 -13.98 1.39
C TRP A 362 3.95 -15.06 2.09
N TRP A 363 3.33 -16.14 2.57
CA TRP A 363 4.06 -17.23 3.21
C TRP A 363 5.02 -17.92 2.23
N ARG A 364 4.55 -18.18 1.01
CA ARG A 364 5.41 -18.70 -0.05
C ARG A 364 6.58 -17.77 -0.34
N LEU A 365 6.33 -16.46 -0.45
CA LEU A 365 7.37 -15.46 -0.69
C LEU A 365 8.42 -15.37 0.43
N LEU A 366 7.99 -15.42 1.69
CA LEU A 366 8.86 -15.14 2.83
C LEU A 366 9.58 -16.40 3.35
N GLU A 367 8.93 -17.57 3.30
CA GLU A 367 9.40 -18.78 3.99
C GLU A 367 10.13 -19.78 3.07
N THR A 368 10.00 -19.66 1.75
CA THR A 368 10.55 -20.65 0.81
C THR A 368 11.61 -20.06 -0.10
N ALA A 369 12.33 -20.93 -0.80
CA ALA A 369 13.28 -20.58 -1.85
C ALA A 369 12.68 -20.67 -3.26
N ASP A 370 11.34 -20.67 -3.38
CA ASP A 370 10.64 -20.84 -4.65
C ASP A 370 11.03 -19.76 -5.66
N GLU A 371 11.33 -20.15 -6.88
CA GLU A 371 11.75 -19.23 -7.93
C GLU A 371 10.66 -19.03 -8.97
N TYR A 372 10.69 -17.85 -9.60
CA TYR A 372 9.82 -17.51 -10.73
C TYR A 372 8.32 -17.59 -10.40
N MET A 373 7.93 -17.14 -9.21
CA MET A 373 6.51 -17.06 -8.81
C MET A 373 5.82 -15.94 -9.58
N VAL A 374 4.60 -16.18 -10.08
CA VAL A 374 3.81 -15.12 -10.71
C VAL A 374 3.41 -14.08 -9.66
N GLY A 375 4.01 -12.90 -9.73
CA GLY A 375 3.69 -11.79 -8.85
C GLY A 375 2.45 -11.00 -9.27
N ARG A 376 1.91 -10.19 -8.35
CA ARG A 376 0.69 -9.39 -8.59
C ARG A 376 0.88 -8.26 -9.59
N VAL A 377 2.11 -7.82 -9.79
CA VAL A 377 2.43 -6.60 -10.56
C VAL A 377 3.39 -6.88 -11.70
N TRP A 378 3.09 -7.88 -12.53
CA TRP A 378 3.85 -8.41 -13.69
C TRP A 378 5.24 -8.99 -13.41
N TRP A 379 5.87 -8.68 -12.28
CA TRP A 379 7.23 -9.10 -11.99
C TRP A 379 7.18 -10.53 -11.44
N PRO A 380 8.05 -11.44 -11.91
CA PRO A 380 8.24 -12.69 -11.20
C PRO A 380 8.84 -12.40 -9.82
N TYR A 381 8.35 -13.09 -8.81
CA TYR A 381 8.90 -13.04 -7.46
C TYR A 381 9.78 -14.26 -7.20
N TYR A 382 10.73 -14.08 -6.30
CA TYR A 382 11.65 -15.11 -5.84
C TYR A 382 11.57 -15.15 -4.33
N GLY A 383 11.46 -16.36 -3.78
CA GLY A 383 11.35 -16.61 -2.36
C GLY A 383 12.60 -16.13 -1.62
N LEU A 384 12.39 -15.62 -0.41
CA LEU A 384 13.46 -15.03 0.40
C LEU A 384 14.15 -16.04 1.31
N GLU A 385 13.53 -17.20 1.55
CA GLU A 385 14.00 -18.24 2.47
C GLU A 385 14.45 -17.66 3.82
N LEU A 386 13.61 -16.80 4.42
CA LEU A 386 13.97 -16.13 5.67
C LEU A 386 14.15 -17.16 6.80
N SER A 387 15.20 -16.99 7.61
CA SER A 387 15.40 -17.84 8.78
C SER A 387 14.25 -17.70 9.79
N GLY A 388 13.99 -18.75 10.58
CA GLY A 388 12.94 -18.73 11.61
C GLY A 388 13.05 -17.55 12.58
N THR A 389 14.27 -17.15 12.97
CA THR A 389 14.48 -15.98 13.84
C THR A 389 14.02 -14.67 13.20
N VAL A 390 14.23 -14.51 11.90
CA VAL A 390 13.78 -13.32 11.15
C VAL A 390 12.27 -13.36 10.96
N LEU A 391 11.71 -14.52 10.59
CA LEU A 391 10.26 -14.72 10.46
C LEU A 391 9.53 -14.42 11.77
N GLU A 392 9.97 -14.97 12.91
CA GLU A 392 9.36 -14.69 14.21
C GLU A 392 9.43 -13.20 14.57
N SER A 393 10.53 -12.52 14.21
CA SER A 393 10.67 -11.09 14.46
C SER A 393 9.68 -10.26 13.65
N LEU A 394 9.63 -10.54 12.35
CA LEU A 394 8.77 -9.90 11.37
C LEU A 394 7.28 -10.14 11.68
N TYR A 395 6.92 -11.39 12.00
CA TYR A 395 5.53 -11.81 12.20
C TYR A 395 4.95 -11.38 13.54
N VAL A 396 5.72 -11.37 14.63
CA VAL A 396 5.10 -11.18 15.95
C VAL A 396 5.96 -10.46 16.98
N ARG A 397 7.27 -10.73 17.06
CA ARG A 397 8.10 -10.17 18.14
C ARG A 397 8.11 -8.64 18.11
N ASN A 398 8.26 -8.05 16.92
CA ASN A 398 8.30 -6.60 16.78
C ASN A 398 6.95 -5.97 17.10
N ALA A 399 5.85 -6.55 16.62
CA ALA A 399 4.51 -6.10 16.97
C ALA A 399 4.26 -6.16 18.49
N LYS A 400 4.64 -7.26 19.16
CA LYS A 400 4.54 -7.38 20.62
C LYS A 400 5.34 -6.31 21.37
N ARG A 401 6.48 -5.89 20.83
CA ARG A 401 7.36 -4.87 21.43
C ARG A 401 6.87 -3.45 21.20
N ILE A 402 6.32 -3.16 20.02
CA ILE A 402 6.07 -1.79 19.55
C ILE A 402 4.62 -1.36 19.75
N LEU A 403 3.66 -2.28 19.60
CA LEU A 403 2.24 -1.94 19.67
C LEU A 403 1.79 -1.75 21.12
N ASN A 404 0.73 -0.97 21.32
CA ASN A 404 0.09 -0.83 22.63
C ASN A 404 -0.86 -2.02 22.85
N TRP A 405 -0.57 -2.90 23.80
CA TRP A 405 -1.38 -4.07 24.13
C TRP A 405 -2.20 -3.92 25.41
N GLU A 406 -2.42 -2.68 25.88
CA GLU A 406 -3.27 -2.43 27.04
C GLU A 406 -4.70 -2.85 26.73
N ASN A 407 -5.35 -3.55 27.67
CA ASN A 407 -6.73 -3.97 27.51
C ASN A 407 -7.64 -2.73 27.38
N VAL A 408 -8.61 -2.82 26.45
CA VAL A 408 -9.62 -1.78 26.20
C VAL A 408 -10.73 -1.85 27.23
#